data_AF-W4R0E7-F1
#
_entry.id   AF-W4R0E7-F1
#
_cell.length_a   1.000
_cell.length_b   1.000
_cell.length_c   1.000
_cell.angle_alpha   90.00
_cell.angle_beta   90.00
_cell.angle_gamma   90.00
#
_symmetry.space_group_name_H-M   'P 1'
#
loop_
_entity.id
_entity.type
_entity.pdbx_description
1 polymer ?
#
loop_
_entity_poly.entity_id
_entity_poly.type
_entity_poly.pdbx_seq_one_letter_code
_entity_poly.pdbx_strand_id
1 'polypeptide(L)'
;MVNPKLIKIEETWFPYAAIDEIQQKMEEGEITSKELVLIYLDRIARLDQAGPTLNSVLEVNPDALHIAEAMDFERAKQGKRGPLHGIPVLLKDNIDTADKLHTSAGSLALKDSIAQKDLYLVTKLREAGAVILGKTNMSEWAYFMSTENMPSGYSSRGGQVQNPYGSSFDIGGSSSGSGAAIAAQLATVAIGTETSGSILSPSSQNSLVGIKPTVGLISRSGVIPISHTQDTAVQ
;
A
#
# COMPACT_ATOMS: atom_id res chain seq x y z
N MET A 1 -2.52 -20.51 2.09
CA MET A 1 -2.36 -20.57 3.56
C MET A 1 -3.03 -21.83 4.08
N VAL A 2 -2.45 -22.53 5.07
CA VAL A 2 -3.00 -23.80 5.62
C VAL A 2 -3.36 -23.72 7.11
N ASN A 3 -3.29 -22.53 7.71
CA ASN A 3 -3.61 -22.34 9.13
C ASN A 3 -5.14 -22.19 9.32
N PRO A 4 -5.82 -23.13 9.98
CA PRO A 4 -7.28 -23.10 10.12
C PRO A 4 -7.80 -21.88 10.88
N LYS A 5 -7.03 -21.34 11.84
CA LYS A 5 -7.40 -20.12 12.57
C LYS A 5 -7.49 -18.93 11.61
N LEU A 6 -6.47 -18.77 10.77
CA LEU A 6 -6.38 -17.62 9.85
C LEU A 6 -7.39 -17.72 8.72
N ILE A 7 -7.65 -18.92 8.20
CA ILE A 7 -8.73 -19.18 7.23
C ILE A 7 -10.07 -18.77 7.83
N LYS A 8 -10.37 -19.21 9.07
CA LYS A 8 -11.61 -18.83 9.75
C LYS A 8 -11.73 -17.31 9.95
N ILE A 9 -10.63 -16.62 10.29
CA ILE A 9 -10.63 -15.16 10.41
C ILE A 9 -10.94 -14.50 9.07
N GLU A 10 -10.27 -14.92 7.99
CA GLU A 10 -10.48 -14.41 6.64
C GLU A 10 -11.92 -14.62 6.14
N GLU A 11 -12.58 -15.71 6.56
CA GLU A 11 -13.97 -16.03 6.21
C GLU A 11 -15.03 -15.39 7.11
N THR A 12 -14.63 -14.73 8.20
CA THR A 12 -15.57 -14.17 9.19
C THR A 12 -15.54 -12.65 9.21
N TRP A 13 -14.85 -12.03 10.16
CA TRP A 13 -14.92 -10.59 10.39
C TRP A 13 -13.85 -9.80 9.63
N PHE A 14 -12.78 -10.44 9.16
CA PHE A 14 -11.68 -9.75 8.48
C PHE A 14 -12.11 -8.98 7.21
N PRO A 15 -13.01 -9.50 6.35
CA PRO A 15 -13.41 -8.77 5.16
C PRO A 15 -14.03 -7.42 5.52
N TYR A 16 -13.47 -6.35 4.97
CA TYR A 16 -13.92 -4.96 5.19
C TYR A 16 -13.75 -4.43 6.63
N ALA A 17 -12.99 -5.12 7.49
CA ALA A 17 -12.72 -4.66 8.84
C ALA A 17 -11.99 -3.32 8.85
N ALA A 18 -12.50 -2.37 9.64
CA ALA A 18 -11.86 -1.07 9.84
C ALA A 18 -10.67 -1.18 10.81
N ILE A 19 -9.80 -0.17 10.82
CA ILE A 19 -8.58 -0.16 11.66
C ILE A 19 -8.91 -0.34 13.15
N ASP A 20 -9.98 0.30 13.63
CA ASP A 20 -10.43 0.21 15.02
C ASP A 20 -10.92 -1.19 15.38
N GLU A 21 -11.66 -1.86 14.49
CA GLU A 21 -12.06 -3.25 14.65
C GLU A 21 -10.84 -4.19 14.67
N ILE A 22 -9.90 -4.02 13.74
CA ILE A 22 -8.65 -4.79 13.71
C ILE A 22 -7.85 -4.57 15.00
N GLN A 23 -7.76 -3.34 15.50
CA GLN A 23 -7.10 -3.03 16.78
C GLN A 23 -7.80 -3.69 17.97
N GLN A 24 -9.13 -3.69 17.99
CA GLN A 24 -9.91 -4.37 19.02
C GLN A 24 -9.61 -5.88 19.00
N LYS A 25 -9.61 -6.50 17.82
CA LYS A 25 -9.32 -7.93 17.66
C LYS A 25 -7.89 -8.30 18.05
N MET A 26 -6.93 -7.39 17.85
CA MET A 26 -5.57 -7.56 18.37
C MET A 26 -5.49 -7.43 19.90
N GLU A 27 -6.29 -6.55 20.50
CA GLU A 27 -6.36 -6.38 21.96
C GLU A 27 -7.04 -7.57 22.65
N GLU A 28 -8.08 -8.12 22.02
CA GLU A 28 -8.78 -9.35 22.45
C GLU A 28 -7.92 -10.62 22.28
N GLY A 29 -6.76 -10.51 21.62
CA GLY A 29 -5.88 -11.64 21.33
C GLY A 29 -6.40 -12.59 20.25
N GLU A 30 -7.44 -12.20 19.51
CA GLU A 30 -8.00 -13.00 18.42
C GLU A 30 -7.04 -13.10 17.24
N ILE A 31 -6.29 -12.04 16.96
CA ILE A 31 -5.28 -11.98 15.90
C ILE A 31 -4.05 -11.21 16.38
N THR A 32 -2.89 -11.54 15.84
CA THR A 32 -1.65 -10.78 16.00
C THR A 32 -1.32 -9.98 14.72
N SER A 33 -0.46 -8.97 14.81
CA SER A 33 0.05 -8.22 13.65
C SER A 33 0.74 -9.16 12.66
N LYS A 34 1.54 -10.11 13.15
CA LYS A 34 2.19 -11.13 12.30
C LYS A 34 1.18 -12.00 11.55
N GLU A 35 0.13 -12.45 12.24
CA GLU A 35 -0.96 -13.22 11.61
C GLU A 35 -1.73 -12.39 10.59
N LEU A 36 -1.98 -11.11 10.87
CA LEU A 36 -2.62 -10.18 9.94
C LEU A 36 -1.77 -9.99 8.68
N VAL A 37 -0.46 -9.79 8.82
CA VAL A 37 0.47 -9.73 7.68
C VAL A 37 0.46 -11.03 6.89
N LEU A 38 0.44 -12.20 7.55
CA LEU A 38 0.35 -13.49 6.86
C LEU A 38 -0.93 -13.61 6.02
N ILE A 39 -2.06 -13.11 6.51
CA ILE A 39 -3.31 -13.07 5.75
C ILE A 39 -3.14 -12.22 4.48
N TYR A 40 -2.63 -10.99 4.61
CA TYR A 40 -2.43 -10.13 3.44
C TYR A 40 -1.42 -10.68 2.44
N LEU A 41 -0.30 -11.27 2.90
CA LEU A 41 0.68 -11.90 2.01
C LEU A 41 0.09 -13.07 1.22
N ASP A 42 -0.75 -13.89 1.85
CA ASP A 42 -1.44 -14.99 1.17
C ASP A 42 -2.47 -14.47 0.15
N ARG A 43 -3.19 -13.40 0.49
CA ARG A 43 -4.13 -12.75 -0.45
C ARG A 43 -3.41 -12.14 -1.64
N ILE A 44 -2.28 -11.46 -1.42
CA ILE A 44 -1.42 -10.94 -2.50
C ILE A 44 -0.99 -12.09 -3.41
N ALA A 45 -0.49 -13.19 -2.85
CA ALA A 45 -0.07 -14.33 -3.65
C ALA A 45 -1.21 -14.94 -4.49
N ARG A 46 -2.44 -15.04 -3.95
CA ARG A 46 -3.58 -15.68 -4.63
C ARG A 46 -4.32 -14.77 -5.61
N LEU A 47 -4.44 -13.49 -5.29
CA LEU A 47 -5.31 -12.54 -6.00
C LEU A 47 -4.51 -11.57 -6.87
N ASP A 48 -3.34 -11.14 -6.41
CA ASP A 48 -2.56 -10.12 -7.08
C ASP A 48 -1.59 -10.71 -8.10
N GLN A 49 -0.88 -11.76 -7.68
CA GLN A 49 0.20 -12.40 -8.45
C GLN A 49 -0.24 -13.70 -9.14
N ALA A 50 -1.44 -14.19 -8.82
CA ALA A 50 -2.08 -15.34 -9.42
C ALA A 50 -3.59 -15.08 -9.56
N GLY A 51 -4.37 -16.11 -9.90
CA GLY A 51 -5.82 -16.00 -9.99
C GLY A 51 -6.25 -14.86 -10.94
N PRO A 52 -7.00 -13.84 -10.46
CA PRO A 52 -7.40 -12.70 -11.30
C PRO A 52 -6.22 -11.82 -11.75
N THR A 53 -5.03 -11.96 -11.15
CA THR A 53 -3.78 -11.30 -11.54
C THR A 53 -3.94 -9.77 -11.57
N LEU A 54 -4.29 -9.20 -10.41
CA LEU A 54 -4.51 -7.75 -10.28
C LEU A 54 -3.25 -6.92 -10.50
N ASN A 55 -2.08 -7.49 -10.19
CA ASN A 55 -0.78 -6.88 -10.42
C ASN A 55 -0.63 -5.46 -9.80
N SER A 56 -1.23 -5.28 -8.63
CA SER A 56 -1.32 -4.04 -7.87
C SER A 56 -0.18 -3.85 -6.87
N VAL A 57 0.42 -4.94 -6.38
CA VAL A 57 1.59 -4.91 -5.49
C VAL A 57 2.84 -5.18 -6.32
N LEU A 58 3.73 -4.18 -6.38
CA LEU A 58 4.95 -4.23 -7.18
C LEU A 58 6.08 -5.00 -6.47
N GLU A 59 6.18 -4.84 -5.16
CA GLU A 59 7.22 -5.48 -4.35
C GLU A 59 6.73 -5.63 -2.90
N VAL A 60 7.00 -6.77 -2.27
CA VAL A 60 6.70 -7.00 -0.84
C VAL A 60 7.94 -6.71 -0.01
N ASN A 61 7.78 -6.08 1.15
CA ASN A 61 8.88 -5.85 2.08
C ASN A 61 9.36 -7.20 2.66
N PRO A 62 10.62 -7.62 2.40
CA PRO A 62 11.13 -8.90 2.91
C PRO A 62 11.17 -8.95 4.45
N ASP A 63 11.19 -7.79 5.11
CA ASP A 63 11.23 -7.70 6.56
C ASP A 63 9.83 -7.52 7.20
N ALA A 64 8.73 -7.47 6.41
CA ALA A 64 7.37 -7.20 6.90
C ALA A 64 6.94 -8.10 8.07
N LEU A 65 7.20 -9.40 7.98
CA LEU A 65 6.85 -10.37 9.04
C LEU A 65 7.65 -10.14 10.33
N HIS A 66 8.92 -9.78 10.22
CA HIS A 66 9.78 -9.48 11.36
C HIS A 66 9.36 -8.17 12.04
N ILE A 67 9.00 -7.16 11.25
CA ILE A 67 8.48 -5.89 11.76
C ILE A 67 7.16 -6.12 12.50
N ALA A 68 6.25 -6.92 11.93
CA ALA A 68 4.97 -7.25 12.56
C ALA A 68 5.15 -8.03 13.87
N GLU A 69 6.05 -9.02 13.90
CA GLU A 69 6.40 -9.76 15.12
C GLU A 69 6.99 -8.85 16.21
N ALA A 70 7.81 -7.86 15.83
CA ALA A 70 8.30 -6.86 16.78
C ALA A 70 7.16 -5.99 17.35
N MET A 71 6.15 -5.64 16.54
CA MET A 71 4.96 -4.93 17.03
C MET A 71 4.11 -5.78 17.97
N ASP A 72 4.01 -7.09 17.73
CA ASP A 72 3.34 -8.02 18.65
C ASP A 72 4.06 -8.12 20.00
N PHE A 73 5.39 -8.26 19.98
CA PHE A 73 6.21 -8.26 21.18
C PHE A 73 6.07 -6.96 21.98
N GLU A 74 6.13 -5.81 21.28
CA GLU A 74 5.98 -4.51 21.91
C GLU A 74 4.59 -4.35 22.53
N ARG A 75 3.53 -4.73 21.82
CA ARG A 75 2.15 -4.70 22.34
C ARG A 75 2.05 -5.46 23.65
N ALA A 76 2.61 -6.67 23.72
CA ALA A 76 2.58 -7.50 24.92
C ALA A 76 3.39 -6.92 26.10
N LYS A 77 4.40 -6.10 25.83
CA LYS A 77 5.31 -5.55 26.86
C LYS A 77 4.98 -4.14 27.31
N GLN A 78 4.54 -3.28 26.40
CA GLN A 78 4.41 -1.84 26.60
C GLN A 78 3.02 -1.32 26.20
N GLY A 79 2.19 -2.14 25.55
CA GLY A 79 0.94 -1.72 24.92
C GLY A 79 1.16 -1.19 23.51
N LYS A 80 0.08 -0.73 22.87
CA LYS A 80 0.12 -0.17 21.52
C LYS A 80 0.62 1.28 21.51
N ARG A 81 1.41 1.65 20.50
CA ARG A 81 1.84 3.05 20.26
C ARG A 81 0.69 3.98 19.86
N GLY A 82 -0.37 3.43 19.28
CA GLY A 82 -1.52 4.17 18.80
C GLY A 82 -2.40 3.34 17.86
N PRO A 83 -3.33 3.98 17.12
CA PRO A 83 -4.27 3.28 16.24
C PRO A 83 -3.61 2.47 15.11
N LEU A 84 -2.38 2.82 14.70
CA LEU A 84 -1.67 2.15 13.61
C LEU A 84 -0.71 1.05 14.09
N HIS A 85 -0.65 0.76 15.39
CA HIS A 85 0.29 -0.21 15.94
C HIS A 85 0.04 -1.62 15.38
N GLY A 86 0.99 -2.15 14.62
CA GLY A 86 0.89 -3.45 13.95
C GLY A 86 0.00 -3.46 12.70
N ILE A 87 -0.46 -2.31 12.19
CA ILE A 87 -1.31 -2.23 11.00
C ILE A 87 -0.48 -2.26 9.72
N PRO A 88 -0.75 -3.19 8.77
CA PRO A 88 -0.05 -3.27 7.48
C PRO A 88 -0.46 -2.16 6.52
N VAL A 89 0.54 -1.47 5.96
CA VAL A 89 0.37 -0.34 5.03
C VAL A 89 1.18 -0.57 3.75
N LEU A 90 0.54 -0.35 2.60
CA LEU A 90 1.22 -0.31 1.31
C LEU A 90 1.59 1.12 0.91
N LEU A 91 2.70 1.30 0.21
CA LEU A 91 3.16 2.61 -0.23
C LEU A 91 3.32 2.64 -1.75
N LYS A 92 2.84 3.68 -2.42
CA LYS A 92 3.11 3.86 -3.85
C LYS A 92 4.62 3.84 -4.14
N ASP A 93 5.00 3.24 -5.28
CA ASP A 93 6.40 3.02 -5.67
C ASP A 93 7.22 4.31 -5.93
N ASN A 94 6.61 5.49 -5.87
CA ASN A 94 7.30 6.76 -5.92
C ASN A 94 7.63 7.37 -4.54
N ILE A 95 7.42 6.62 -3.46
CA ILE A 95 7.68 7.05 -2.08
C ILE A 95 8.97 6.39 -1.56
N ASP A 96 9.94 7.16 -1.09
CA ASP A 96 11.18 6.62 -0.51
C ASP A 96 10.93 5.92 0.82
N THR A 97 11.56 4.75 1.01
CA THR A 97 11.72 4.10 2.31
C THR A 97 13.15 3.60 2.50
N ALA A 98 13.61 3.57 3.74
CA ALA A 98 14.90 2.97 4.12
C ALA A 98 14.82 1.44 4.30
N ASP A 99 13.78 0.78 3.77
CA ASP A 99 13.68 -0.68 3.75
C ASP A 99 14.55 -1.27 2.63
N LYS A 100 14.61 -2.60 2.56
CA LYS A 100 15.14 -3.33 1.41
C LYS A 100 14.11 -3.37 0.27
N LEU A 101 13.64 -2.19 -0.12
CA LEU A 101 12.63 -1.97 -1.16
C LEU A 101 13.15 -0.95 -2.16
N HIS A 102 12.66 -1.07 -3.40
CA HIS A 102 13.01 -0.11 -4.44
C HIS A 102 12.02 1.07 -4.47
N THR A 103 12.50 2.22 -4.94
CA THR A 103 11.66 3.37 -5.27
C THR A 103 11.94 3.73 -6.72
N SER A 104 11.06 3.26 -7.61
CA SER A 104 11.32 3.27 -9.06
C SER A 104 10.34 4.10 -9.89
N ALA A 105 9.27 4.62 -9.27
CA ALA A 105 8.13 5.23 -9.97
C ALA A 105 7.56 4.36 -11.11
N GLY A 106 7.61 3.03 -10.94
CA GLY A 106 7.23 2.03 -11.94
C GLY A 106 8.23 1.84 -13.09
N SER A 107 9.39 2.49 -13.06
CA SER A 107 10.30 2.51 -14.21
C SER A 107 11.44 1.50 -14.13
N LEU A 108 11.71 0.80 -15.23
CA LEU A 108 12.89 -0.06 -15.37
C LEU A 108 14.22 0.70 -15.21
N ALA A 109 14.24 2.00 -15.53
CA ALA A 109 15.42 2.85 -15.36
C ALA A 109 15.85 2.98 -13.89
N LEU A 110 14.92 2.81 -12.96
CA LEU A 110 15.12 2.91 -11.51
C LEU A 110 14.86 1.58 -10.80
N LYS A 111 14.85 0.44 -11.51
CA LYS A 111 14.51 -0.87 -10.92
C LYS A 111 15.43 -1.28 -9.75
N ASP A 112 16.66 -0.77 -9.72
CA ASP A 112 17.68 -1.03 -8.70
C ASP A 112 17.89 0.20 -7.77
N SER A 113 16.99 1.19 -7.83
CA SER A 113 17.04 2.41 -7.01
C SER A 113 16.52 2.13 -5.60
N ILE A 114 17.39 2.24 -4.60
CA ILE A 114 17.07 2.07 -3.18
C ILE A 114 17.33 3.40 -2.47
N ALA A 115 16.34 3.88 -1.71
CA ALA A 115 16.46 5.13 -0.99
C ALA A 115 17.31 4.96 0.29
N GLN A 116 18.10 5.97 0.64
CA GLN A 116 18.96 5.93 1.82
C GLN A 116 18.21 6.24 3.13
N LYS A 117 17.03 6.86 3.03
CA LYS A 117 16.24 7.32 4.17
C LYS A 117 14.76 7.25 3.85
N ASP A 118 13.96 7.12 4.89
CA ASP A 118 12.51 7.26 4.79
C ASP A 118 12.11 8.67 4.34
N LEU A 119 11.04 8.76 3.54
CA LEU A 119 10.19 9.95 3.50
C LEU A 119 9.69 10.26 4.92
N TYR A 120 9.58 11.55 5.27
CA TYR A 120 9.09 11.97 6.60
C TYR A 120 7.76 11.32 7.02
N LEU A 121 6.81 11.16 6.09
CA LEU A 121 5.55 10.45 6.34
C LEU A 121 5.79 8.97 6.74
N VAL A 122 6.73 8.29 6.10
CA VAL A 122 7.07 6.89 6.41
C VAL A 122 7.69 6.80 7.80
N THR A 123 8.56 7.74 8.17
CA THR A 123 9.06 7.84 9.55
C THR A 123 7.90 7.98 10.55
N LYS A 124 6.90 8.83 10.26
CA LYS A 124 5.72 9.00 11.12
C LYS A 124 4.86 7.75 11.21
N LEU A 125 4.69 7.02 10.11
CA LEU A 125 4.00 5.73 10.12
C LEU A 125 4.72 4.71 11.03
N ARG A 126 6.04 4.63 10.96
CA ARG A 126 6.84 3.76 11.84
C ARG A 126 6.78 4.18 13.30
N GLU A 127 6.87 5.47 13.58
CA GLU A 127 6.70 6.01 14.94
C GLU A 127 5.31 5.62 15.50
N ALA A 128 4.28 5.58 14.67
CA ALA A 128 2.93 5.12 15.04
C ALA A 128 2.79 3.58 15.12
N GLY A 129 3.84 2.82 14.78
CA GLY A 129 3.89 1.36 14.83
C GLY A 129 3.33 0.64 13.60
N ALA A 130 3.15 1.34 12.47
CA ALA A 130 2.68 0.71 11.23
C ALA A 130 3.72 -0.25 10.64
N VAL A 131 3.24 -1.31 9.99
CA VAL A 131 4.07 -2.29 9.27
C VAL A 131 4.06 -1.93 7.80
N ILE A 132 5.20 -1.52 7.24
CA ILE A 132 5.31 -1.27 5.80
C ILE A 132 5.32 -2.62 5.06
N LEU A 133 4.19 -2.96 4.44
CA LEU A 133 3.98 -4.25 3.78
C LEU A 133 4.72 -4.35 2.45
N GLY A 134 4.88 -3.24 1.73
CA GLY A 134 5.51 -3.23 0.42
C GLY A 134 5.18 -1.99 -0.41
N LYS A 135 5.47 -2.10 -1.71
CA LYS A 135 5.29 -1.08 -2.73
C LYS A 135 4.13 -1.44 -3.65
N THR A 136 3.24 -0.49 -3.95
CA THR A 136 2.19 -0.66 -4.96
C THR A 136 2.66 -0.19 -6.33
N ASN A 137 2.21 -0.90 -7.36
CA ASN A 137 2.39 -0.50 -8.76
C ASN A 137 1.62 0.80 -9.03
N MET A 138 1.97 1.48 -10.12
CA MET A 138 1.45 2.81 -10.44
C MET A 138 1.55 3.06 -11.94
N SER A 139 0.81 4.04 -12.45
CA SER A 139 1.13 4.56 -13.78
C SER A 139 2.56 5.13 -13.76
N GLU A 140 3.41 4.68 -14.69
CA GLU A 140 4.84 5.02 -14.70
C GLU A 140 5.08 6.54 -14.71
N TRP A 141 6.10 6.98 -13.95
CA TRP A 141 6.40 8.40 -13.71
C TRP A 141 5.19 9.22 -13.27
N ALA A 142 4.34 8.60 -12.45
CA ALA A 142 3.10 9.18 -11.96
C ALA A 142 2.19 9.70 -13.09
N TYR A 143 2.17 8.97 -14.21
CA TYR A 143 1.40 9.27 -15.43
C TYR A 143 1.91 10.50 -16.21
N PHE A 144 3.20 10.84 -16.05
CA PHE A 144 3.85 11.95 -16.72
C PHE A 144 4.97 11.51 -17.67
N MET A 145 4.82 10.34 -18.29
CA MET A 145 5.82 9.74 -19.19
C MET A 145 5.50 9.92 -20.68
N SER A 146 4.22 9.91 -21.05
CA SER A 146 3.79 9.88 -22.46
C SER A 146 2.63 10.84 -22.70
N THR A 147 2.64 11.48 -23.87
CA THR A 147 1.49 12.24 -24.41
C THR A 147 0.60 11.38 -25.32
N GLU A 148 1.03 10.15 -25.60
CA GLU A 148 0.27 9.16 -26.37
C GLU A 148 -0.52 8.24 -25.44
N ASN A 149 -1.36 7.37 -25.99
CA ASN A 149 -2.35 6.52 -25.30
C ASN A 149 -1.75 5.48 -24.34
N MET A 150 -1.04 5.93 -23.30
CA MET A 150 -0.57 5.09 -22.21
C MET A 150 -1.75 4.78 -21.30
N PRO A 151 -2.08 3.50 -21.04
CA PRO A 151 -3.18 3.17 -20.16
C PRO A 151 -2.84 3.51 -18.69
N SER A 152 -3.86 3.94 -17.93
CA SER A 152 -3.77 4.08 -16.48
C SER A 152 -3.32 2.78 -15.83
N GLY A 153 -2.41 2.85 -14.86
CA GLY A 153 -1.91 1.69 -14.12
C GLY A 153 -0.87 0.84 -14.84
N TYR A 154 -0.42 1.22 -16.04
CA TYR A 154 0.72 0.56 -16.68
C TYR A 154 2.06 1.15 -16.21
N SER A 155 3.01 0.26 -15.96
CA SER A 155 4.42 0.63 -15.85
C SER A 155 5.36 -0.38 -16.48
N SER A 156 6.52 0.07 -16.95
CA SER A 156 7.53 -0.80 -17.57
C SER A 156 8.12 -1.84 -16.61
N ARG A 157 8.23 -1.52 -15.31
CA ARG A 157 8.71 -2.45 -14.28
C ARG A 157 7.61 -3.41 -13.82
N GLY A 158 6.40 -2.89 -13.60
CA GLY A 158 5.31 -3.63 -12.97
C GLY A 158 4.31 -4.26 -13.93
N GLY A 159 4.22 -3.79 -15.17
CA GLY A 159 3.12 -4.15 -16.08
C GLY A 159 1.82 -3.42 -15.75
N GLN A 160 0.70 -3.95 -16.26
CA GLN A 160 -0.62 -3.35 -16.14
C GLN A 160 -1.34 -3.78 -14.85
N VAL A 161 -1.77 -2.82 -14.03
CA VAL A 161 -2.70 -3.05 -12.91
C VAL A 161 -4.12 -3.28 -13.45
N GLN A 162 -4.83 -4.30 -12.95
CA GLN A 162 -6.23 -4.55 -13.30
C GLN A 162 -7.19 -4.01 -12.24
N ASN A 163 -8.37 -3.54 -12.68
CA ASN A 163 -9.43 -3.14 -11.76
C ASN A 163 -10.08 -4.39 -11.12
N PRO A 164 -10.12 -4.51 -9.78
CA PRO A 164 -10.71 -5.66 -9.09
C PRO A 164 -12.20 -5.91 -9.39
N TYR A 165 -12.92 -4.89 -9.85
CA TYR A 165 -14.33 -5.00 -10.25
C TYR A 165 -14.53 -5.54 -11.68
N GLY A 166 -13.45 -5.68 -12.46
CA GLY A 166 -13.46 -6.27 -13.80
C GLY A 166 -12.54 -5.53 -14.77
N SER A 167 -11.92 -6.27 -15.69
CA SER A 167 -10.92 -5.75 -16.65
C SER A 167 -11.47 -4.76 -17.68
N SER A 168 -12.79 -4.65 -17.80
CA SER A 168 -13.44 -3.64 -18.65
C SER A 168 -13.52 -2.25 -18.02
N PHE A 169 -13.28 -2.14 -16.71
CA PHE A 169 -13.29 -0.86 -16.00
C PHE A 169 -11.90 -0.23 -16.00
N ASP A 170 -11.85 1.08 -16.24
CA ASP A 170 -10.62 1.85 -16.02
C ASP A 170 -10.21 1.72 -14.55
N ILE A 171 -8.91 1.54 -14.30
CA ILE A 171 -8.34 1.48 -12.95
C ILE A 171 -8.14 2.88 -12.35
N GLY A 172 -8.11 3.93 -13.18
CA GLY A 172 -7.69 5.26 -12.79
C GLY A 172 -6.20 5.31 -12.46
N GLY A 173 -5.67 6.50 -12.17
CA GLY A 173 -4.24 6.62 -11.88
C GLY A 173 -3.81 8.04 -11.52
N SER A 174 -2.58 8.24 -11.08
CA SER A 174 -1.46 7.30 -11.14
C SER A 174 -1.31 6.34 -9.94
N SER A 175 -2.04 6.52 -8.83
CA SER A 175 -1.96 5.60 -7.67
C SER A 175 -2.79 4.32 -7.88
N SER A 176 -2.70 3.74 -9.07
CA SER A 176 -3.55 2.64 -9.55
C SER A 176 -3.41 1.38 -8.70
N GLY A 177 -2.18 0.96 -8.37
CA GLY A 177 -1.95 -0.20 -7.52
C GLY A 177 -2.43 0.02 -6.09
N SER A 178 -2.29 1.24 -5.54
CA SER A 178 -2.84 1.54 -4.21
C SER A 178 -4.36 1.47 -4.20
N GLY A 179 -5.04 1.94 -5.26
CA GLY A 179 -6.50 1.80 -5.41
C GLY A 179 -6.93 0.33 -5.53
N ALA A 180 -6.33 -0.42 -6.46
CA ALA A 180 -6.64 -1.83 -6.66
C ALA A 180 -6.37 -2.68 -5.41
N ALA A 181 -5.22 -2.47 -4.75
CA ALA A 181 -4.82 -3.25 -3.59
C ALA A 181 -5.80 -3.11 -2.42
N ILE A 182 -6.29 -1.91 -2.15
CA ILE A 182 -7.24 -1.69 -1.05
C ILE A 182 -8.64 -2.18 -1.42
N ALA A 183 -9.09 -1.99 -2.67
CA ALA A 183 -10.37 -2.54 -3.12
C ALA A 183 -10.40 -4.08 -3.08
N ALA A 184 -9.26 -4.73 -3.33
CA ALA A 184 -9.10 -6.18 -3.21
C ALA A 184 -8.70 -6.66 -1.79
N GLN A 185 -8.61 -5.76 -0.81
CA GLN A 185 -8.23 -6.05 0.58
C GLN A 185 -6.87 -6.75 0.70
N LEU A 186 -5.86 -6.20 0.04
CA LEU A 186 -4.48 -6.70 0.03
C LEU A 186 -3.57 -6.00 1.06
N ALA A 187 -4.09 -4.96 1.70
CA ALA A 187 -3.55 -4.33 2.91
C ALA A 187 -4.70 -3.64 3.65
N THR A 188 -4.44 -3.10 4.85
CA THR A 188 -5.46 -2.37 5.60
C THR A 188 -5.67 -0.97 5.01
N VAL A 189 -4.58 -0.27 4.70
CA VAL A 189 -4.58 1.03 4.03
C VAL A 189 -3.37 1.13 3.09
N ALA A 190 -3.43 2.06 2.15
CA ALA A 190 -2.31 2.36 1.26
C ALA A 190 -2.05 3.86 1.26
N ILE A 191 -0.85 4.27 0.86
CA ILE A 191 -0.49 5.68 0.67
C ILE A 191 -0.28 5.93 -0.82
N GLY A 192 -1.03 6.90 -1.35
CA GLY A 192 -0.94 7.40 -2.70
C GLY A 192 -0.26 8.77 -2.77
N THR A 193 -0.05 9.23 -3.99
CA THR A 193 0.45 10.60 -4.27
C THR A 193 -0.40 11.23 -5.37
N GLU A 194 -0.64 12.53 -5.24
CA GLU A 194 -1.42 13.29 -6.22
C GLU A 194 -0.80 14.61 -6.61
N THR A 195 -0.66 14.80 -7.92
CA THR A 195 -0.47 16.09 -8.59
C THR A 195 -1.83 16.64 -9.04
N SER A 196 -2.60 15.84 -9.80
CA SER A 196 -3.96 16.17 -10.23
C SER A 196 -4.75 14.89 -10.47
N GLY A 197 -5.67 14.55 -9.56
CA GLY A 197 -6.53 13.37 -9.63
C GLY A 197 -5.86 12.03 -9.30
N SER A 198 -4.54 11.97 -9.09
CA SER A 198 -3.82 10.70 -8.92
C SER A 198 -4.08 9.90 -7.63
N ILE A 199 -4.82 10.44 -6.67
CA ILE A 199 -5.46 9.73 -5.54
C ILE A 199 -6.96 9.61 -5.81
N LEU A 200 -7.63 10.72 -6.14
CA LEU A 200 -9.09 10.76 -6.26
C LEU A 200 -9.64 9.91 -7.41
N SER A 201 -8.97 9.89 -8.56
CA SER A 201 -9.33 9.08 -9.73
C SER A 201 -9.27 7.58 -9.41
N PRO A 202 -8.13 7.00 -8.99
CA PRO A 202 -8.11 5.57 -8.66
C PRO A 202 -9.02 5.23 -7.46
N SER A 203 -9.21 6.12 -6.48
CA SER A 203 -10.19 5.87 -5.41
C SER A 203 -11.63 5.79 -5.97
N SER A 204 -12.03 6.74 -6.83
CA SER A 204 -13.35 6.72 -7.46
C SER A 204 -13.58 5.48 -8.32
N GLN A 205 -12.59 5.09 -9.12
CA GLN A 205 -12.70 3.96 -10.04
C GLN A 205 -12.68 2.59 -9.34
N ASN A 206 -12.21 2.55 -8.09
CA ASN A 206 -12.12 1.33 -7.30
C ASN A 206 -13.09 1.36 -6.09
N SER A 207 -14.09 2.24 -6.10
CA SER A 207 -15.11 2.34 -5.04
C SER A 207 -14.52 2.53 -3.62
N LEU A 208 -13.50 3.37 -3.51
CA LEU A 208 -12.80 3.67 -2.26
C LEU A 208 -12.95 5.14 -1.86
N VAL A 209 -12.66 5.40 -0.59
CA VAL A 209 -12.35 6.76 -0.12
C VAL A 209 -10.92 7.10 -0.54
N GLY A 210 -10.68 8.35 -0.95
CA GLY A 210 -9.34 8.89 -1.20
C GLY A 210 -9.28 10.33 -0.75
N ILE A 211 -8.21 10.69 -0.04
CA ILE A 211 -8.05 12.04 0.52
C ILE A 211 -6.83 12.71 -0.11
N LYS A 212 -7.07 13.80 -0.84
CA LYS A 212 -6.00 14.70 -1.28
C LYS A 212 -5.90 15.89 -0.33
N PRO A 213 -4.91 15.94 0.57
CA PRO A 213 -4.81 17.05 1.52
C PRO A 213 -4.42 18.37 0.83
N THR A 214 -4.50 19.46 1.59
CA THR A 214 -3.94 20.76 1.21
C THR A 214 -2.44 20.61 0.96
N VAL A 215 -1.95 21.18 -0.13
CA VAL A 215 -0.52 21.17 -0.47
C VAL A 215 0.28 21.82 0.66
N GLY A 216 1.30 21.12 1.15
CA GLY A 216 2.12 21.57 2.28
C GLY A 216 1.74 20.99 3.64
N LEU A 217 0.56 20.35 3.78
CA LEU A 217 0.20 19.64 5.02
C LEU A 217 1.13 18.45 5.29
N ILE A 218 1.47 17.70 4.25
CA ILE A 218 2.37 16.55 4.30
C ILE A 218 3.65 16.88 3.54
N SER A 219 4.80 16.57 4.15
CA SER A 219 6.10 16.73 3.49
C SER A 219 6.21 15.81 2.26
N ARG A 220 6.88 16.29 1.22
CA ARG A 220 7.09 15.56 -0.06
C ARG A 220 8.57 15.25 -0.31
N SER A 221 9.43 15.51 0.66
CA SER A 221 10.87 15.25 0.54
C SER A 221 11.13 13.76 0.64
N GLY A 222 11.51 13.14 -0.49
CA GLY A 222 11.57 11.69 -0.64
C GLY A 222 10.37 11.11 -1.40
N VAL A 223 9.68 11.92 -2.19
CA VAL A 223 8.77 11.46 -3.25
C VAL A 223 9.41 11.78 -4.58
N ILE A 224 9.45 10.83 -5.53
CA ILE A 224 9.81 11.13 -6.92
C ILE A 224 8.73 12.08 -7.48
N PRO A 225 9.07 13.35 -7.76
CA PRO A 225 8.07 14.40 -7.92
C PRO A 225 7.57 14.53 -9.37
N ILE A 226 6.47 15.27 -9.55
CA ILE A 226 6.08 15.91 -10.82
C ILE A 226 6.13 17.43 -10.64
N SER A 227 5.41 17.97 -9.66
CA SER A 227 5.19 19.42 -9.51
C SER A 227 5.16 19.86 -8.05
N HIS A 228 6.12 20.68 -7.64
CA HIS A 228 6.16 21.22 -6.28
C HIS A 228 4.95 22.09 -5.90
N THR A 229 4.22 22.64 -6.87
CA THR A 229 3.04 23.49 -6.65
C THR A 229 1.76 22.70 -6.38
N GLN A 230 1.72 21.42 -6.75
CA GLN A 230 0.49 20.60 -6.70
C GLN A 230 0.68 19.27 -5.96
N ASP A 231 1.89 18.71 -5.99
CA ASP A 231 2.18 17.40 -5.39
C ASP A 231 1.85 17.37 -3.90
N THR A 232 1.22 16.27 -3.49
CA THR A 232 1.04 15.89 -2.10
C THR A 232 0.95 14.36 -1.96
N ALA A 233 1.22 13.84 -0.77
CA ALA A 233 1.07 12.42 -0.44
C ALA A 233 -0.03 12.25 0.61
N VAL A 234 -0.80 11.16 0.50
CA VAL A 234 -1.75 10.54 1.45
C VAL A 234 -2.63 9.58 0.62
N GLN A 235 -3.15 8.51 1.21
CA GLN A 235 -4.39 7.90 0.72
C GLN A 235 -5.20 7.39 1.91
#